data_AF-U6GR60-F1
#
_entry.id   AF-U6GR60-F1
#
_cell.length_a   1.000
_cell.length_b   1.000
_cell.length_c   1.000
_cell.angle_alpha   90.00
_cell.angle_beta   90.00
_cell.angle_gamma   90.00
#
_symmetry.space_group_name_H-M   'P 1'
#
loop_
_entity.id
_entity.type
_entity.pdbx_description
1 polymer ?
#
loop_
_entity_poly.entity_id
_entity_poly.type
_entity_poly.pdbx_seq_one_letter_code
_entity_poly.pdbx_strand_id
1 'polypeptide(L)'
;MSIISILEVYPRLEPVMEHIWPKKATPVLLKCQDRVSVVALDGKPLFQHRDRQWVPTLRLLHEYPSMMPKMQVDKSAVKYVLRGSNVMCQGLTSPGGRMEDVPANTVV
;
A
#
# COMPACT_ATOMS: atom_id res chain seq x y z
N MET A 1 5.04 13.74 10.61
CA MET A 1 4.92 12.99 9.35
C MET A 1 6.27 13.03 8.67
N SER A 2 7.12 12.03 8.91
CA SER A 2 8.48 12.01 8.37
C SER A 2 8.55 10.96 7.26
N ILE A 3 9.19 11.34 6.14
CA ILE A 3 9.54 10.44 5.03
C ILE A 3 10.28 9.19 5.54
N ILE A 4 11.05 9.36 6.62
CA ILE A 4 11.78 8.30 7.33
C ILE A 4 10.84 7.14 7.71
N SER A 5 9.66 7.44 8.28
CA SER A 5 8.70 6.39 8.68
C SER A 5 8.10 5.61 7.51
N ILE A 6 8.10 6.17 6.30
CA ILE A 6 7.62 5.49 5.09
C ILE A 6 8.72 4.60 4.52
N LEU A 7 9.97 5.07 4.51
CA LEU A 7 11.12 4.29 4.02
C LEU A 7 11.46 3.11 4.94
N GLU A 8 11.18 3.21 6.24
CA GLU A 8 11.28 2.07 7.16
C GLU A 8 10.34 0.92 6.77
N VAL A 9 9.13 1.23 6.29
CA VAL A 9 8.12 0.24 5.88
C VAL A 9 8.31 -0.20 4.42
N TYR A 10 8.71 0.73 3.56
CA TYR A 10 8.87 0.52 2.11
C TYR A 10 10.29 0.88 1.65
N PRO A 11 11.32 0.12 2.07
CA PRO A 11 12.72 0.44 1.79
C PRO A 11 13.04 0.45 0.29
N ARG A 12 12.31 -0.34 -0.50
CA ARG A 12 12.47 -0.41 -1.97
C ARG A 12 12.08 0.89 -2.68
N LEU A 13 11.41 1.84 -2.01
CA LEU A 13 11.11 3.16 -2.57
C LEU A 13 12.25 4.16 -2.45
N GLU A 14 13.30 3.88 -1.66
CA GLU A 14 14.44 4.79 -1.47
C GLU A 14 14.99 5.39 -2.78
N PRO A 15 15.28 4.63 -3.85
CA PRO A 15 15.84 5.18 -5.09
C PRO A 15 14.88 6.11 -5.85
N VAL A 16 13.56 6.00 -5.62
CA VAL A 16 12.52 6.74 -6.34
C VAL A 16 11.80 7.76 -5.45
N MET A 17 12.15 7.84 -4.16
CA MET A 17 11.44 8.67 -3.19
C MET A 17 11.49 10.17 -3.52
N GLU A 18 12.60 10.67 -4.06
CA GLU A 18 12.70 12.10 -4.47
C GLU A 18 11.75 12.43 -5.64
N HIS A 19 11.39 11.44 -6.47
CA HIS A 19 10.41 11.61 -7.54
C HIS A 19 8.98 11.60 -6.99
N ILE A 20 8.68 10.69 -6.05
CA ILE A 20 7.36 10.55 -5.42
C ILE A 20 7.07 11.74 -4.49
N TRP A 21 8.07 12.15 -3.73
CA TRP A 21 7.99 13.19 -2.72
C TRP A 21 9.24 14.08 -2.76
N PRO A 22 9.25 15.08 -3.67
CA PRO A 22 10.34 16.04 -3.75
C PRO A 22 10.52 16.80 -2.45
N LYS A 23 11.76 17.10 -2.05
CA LYS A 23 12.04 17.83 -0.78
C LYS A 23 11.40 19.22 -0.71
N LYS A 24 11.13 19.84 -1.86
CA LYS A 24 10.49 21.16 -1.97
C LYS A 24 8.96 21.10 -1.94
N ALA A 25 8.38 19.91 -2.07
CA ALA A 25 6.95 19.75 -2.13
C ALA A 25 6.31 19.97 -0.75
N THR A 26 5.15 20.62 -0.73
CA THR A 26 4.39 20.85 0.49
C THR A 26 3.27 19.83 0.57
N PRO A 27 3.42 18.74 1.36
CA PRO A 27 2.39 17.72 1.48
C PRO A 27 1.17 18.28 2.22
N VAL A 28 -0.02 17.89 1.78
CA VAL A 28 -1.29 18.20 2.43
C VAL A 28 -1.78 16.94 3.15
N LEU A 29 -2.09 17.08 4.45
CA LEU A 29 -2.72 16.02 5.23
C LEU A 29 -4.23 16.21 5.20
N LEU A 30 -4.91 15.33 4.45
CA LEU A 30 -6.36 15.26 4.39
C LEU A 30 -6.86 14.39 5.55
N LYS A 31 -7.76 14.93 6.37
CA LYS A 31 -8.42 14.17 7.43
C LYS A 31 -9.76 13.67 6.92
N CYS A 32 -9.96 12.37 7.00
CA CYS A 32 -11.19 11.70 6.60
C CYS A 32 -12.00 11.26 7.83
N GLN A 33 -13.21 10.76 7.57
CA GLN A 33 -14.00 10.07 8.60
C GLN A 33 -13.26 8.81 9.08
N ASP A 34 -13.69 8.25 10.22
CA ASP A 34 -13.12 7.03 10.82
C ASP A 34 -11.62 7.11 11.17
N ARG A 35 -11.14 8.31 11.50
CA ARG A 35 -9.74 8.57 11.92
C ARG A 35 -8.70 8.18 10.86
N VAL A 36 -9.10 8.11 9.60
CA VAL A 36 -8.19 7.92 8.47
C VAL A 36 -7.58 9.26 8.10
N SER A 37 -6.27 9.30 7.91
CA SER A 37 -5.59 10.47 7.35
C SER A 37 -4.90 10.10 6.05
N VAL A 38 -5.00 10.93 5.02
CA VAL A 38 -4.41 10.70 3.71
C VAL A 38 -3.41 11.81 3.41
N VAL A 39 -2.23 11.42 3.00
CA VAL A 39 -1.20 12.35 2.53
C VAL A 39 -1.36 12.52 1.04
N ALA A 40 -1.52 13.77 0.61
CA ALA A 40 -1.58 14.14 -0.78
C ALA A 40 -0.49 15.16 -1.14
N LEU A 41 0.00 15.06 -2.36
CA LEU A 41 1.00 15.96 -2.94
C LEU A 41 0.47 16.41 -4.30
N ASP A 42 0.38 17.71 -4.52
CA ASP A 42 -0.20 18.30 -5.75
C ASP A 42 -1.57 17.72 -6.12
N GLY A 43 -2.42 17.48 -5.12
CA GLY A 43 -3.75 16.89 -5.29
C GLY A 43 -3.77 15.37 -5.54
N LYS A 44 -2.62 14.70 -5.59
CA LYS A 44 -2.51 13.25 -5.74
C LYS A 44 -2.37 12.57 -4.36
N PRO A 45 -3.29 11.67 -3.95
CA PRO A 45 -3.15 10.93 -2.71
C PRO A 45 -2.08 9.83 -2.84
N LEU A 46 -1.10 9.84 -1.95
CA LEU A 46 0.05 8.94 -1.97
C LEU A 46 -0.10 7.81 -0.96
N PHE A 47 -0.26 8.16 0.32
CA PHE A 47 -0.34 7.21 1.42
C PHE A 47 -1.52 7.52 2.33
N GLN A 48 -2.20 6.49 2.80
CA GLN A 48 -3.13 6.57 3.92
C GLN A 48 -2.43 6.12 5.20
N HIS A 49 -2.76 6.78 6.30
CA HIS A 49 -2.38 6.41 7.66
C HIS A 49 -3.64 5.96 8.39
N ARG A 50 -3.70 4.68 8.70
CA ARG A 50 -4.78 4.06 9.46
C ARG A 50 -4.16 3.08 10.46
N ASP A 51 -4.66 3.08 11.69
CA ASP A 51 -4.26 2.12 12.72
C ASP A 51 -2.73 2.01 12.92
N ARG A 52 -2.04 3.16 12.82
CA ARG A 52 -0.56 3.33 12.97
C ARG A 52 0.27 2.71 11.84
N GLN A 53 -0.34 2.37 10.71
CA GLN A 53 0.34 1.82 9.55
C GLN A 53 0.15 2.73 8.34
N TRP A 54 1.24 2.90 7.57
CA TRP A 54 1.21 3.56 6.28
C TRP A 54 0.85 2.55 5.21
N VAL A 55 -0.19 2.84 4.43
CA VAL A 55 -0.61 2.01 3.30
C VAL A 55 -0.61 2.88 2.03
N PRO A 56 0.05 2.48 0.94
CA PRO A 56 0.04 3.27 -0.30
C PRO A 56 -1.35 3.22 -0.95
N THR A 57 -1.65 4.22 -1.78
CA THR A 57 -2.79 4.12 -2.69
C THR A 57 -2.51 3.12 -3.80
N LEU A 58 -3.57 2.49 -4.34
CA LEU A 58 -3.43 1.60 -5.50
C LEU A 58 -2.78 2.28 -6.71
N ARG A 59 -2.97 3.60 -6.88
CA ARG A 59 -2.31 4.36 -7.95
C ARG A 59 -0.80 4.37 -7.79
N LEU A 60 -0.31 4.67 -6.58
CA LEU A 60 1.12 4.65 -6.28
C LEU A 60 1.70 3.23 -6.42
N LEU A 61 0.99 2.23 -5.93
CA LEU A 61 1.40 0.83 -6.05
C LEU A 61 1.48 0.36 -7.51
N HIS A 62 0.58 0.83 -8.39
CA HIS A 62 0.64 0.52 -9.82
C HIS A 62 1.83 1.18 -10.53
N GLU A 63 2.26 2.37 -10.09
CA GLU A 63 3.45 3.04 -10.61
C GLU A 63 4.74 2.32 -10.14
N TYR A 64 4.75 1.81 -8.90
CA TYR A 64 5.91 1.15 -8.30
C TYR A 64 5.57 -0.25 -7.76
N PRO A 65 5.22 -1.23 -8.60
CA PRO A 65 4.70 -2.54 -8.17
C PRO A 65 5.71 -3.42 -7.44
N SER A 66 6.99 -3.07 -7.45
CA SER A 66 8.05 -3.77 -6.72
C SER A 66 8.20 -3.31 -5.27
N MET A 67 7.50 -2.23 -4.86
CA MET A 67 7.66 -1.64 -3.52
C MET A 67 7.17 -2.53 -2.37
N MET A 68 6.31 -3.50 -2.67
CA MET A 68 5.67 -4.41 -1.71
C MET A 68 5.83 -5.88 -2.12
N PRO A 69 5.78 -6.82 -1.15
CA PRO A 69 5.58 -8.24 -1.44
C PRO A 69 4.27 -8.47 -2.17
N LYS A 70 4.16 -9.55 -2.95
CA LYS A 70 2.97 -9.84 -3.75
C LYS A 70 2.20 -11.05 -3.21
N MET A 71 0.90 -10.87 -3.11
CA MET A 71 -0.06 -11.95 -2.85
C MET A 71 -0.93 -12.14 -4.10
N GLN A 72 -0.89 -13.34 -4.67
CA GLN A 72 -1.71 -13.71 -5.81
C GLN A 72 -2.84 -14.63 -5.35
N VAL A 73 -4.07 -14.19 -5.60
CA VAL A 73 -5.29 -14.97 -5.34
C VAL A 73 -5.75 -15.72 -6.58
N ASP A 74 -6.51 -16.78 -6.38
CA ASP A 74 -7.22 -17.47 -7.46
C ASP A 74 -8.21 -16.56 -8.21
N LYS A 75 -8.44 -16.87 -9.48
CA LYS A 75 -9.39 -16.17 -10.35
C LYS A 75 -10.80 -16.12 -9.75
N SER A 76 -11.22 -17.18 -9.07
CA SER A 76 -12.53 -17.26 -8.42
C SER A 76 -12.73 -16.23 -7.29
N ALA A 77 -11.63 -15.80 -6.64
CA ALA A 77 -11.64 -14.88 -5.52
C ALA A 77 -11.67 -13.39 -5.94
N VAL A 78 -11.18 -13.05 -7.13
CA VAL A 78 -11.01 -11.66 -7.60
C VAL A 78 -12.29 -10.83 -7.46
N LYS A 79 -13.45 -11.39 -7.83
CA LYS A 79 -14.75 -10.69 -7.74
C LYS A 79 -15.15 -10.33 -6.32
N TYR A 80 -14.71 -11.09 -5.31
CA TYR A 80 -15.00 -10.83 -3.90
C TYR A 80 -14.03 -9.81 -3.33
N VAL A 81 -12.76 -9.88 -3.72
CA VAL A 81 -11.73 -8.89 -3.35
C VAL A 81 -12.11 -7.50 -3.87
N LEU A 82 -12.54 -7.39 -5.12
CA LEU A 82 -13.03 -6.12 -5.70
C LEU A 82 -14.30 -5.57 -5.02
N ARG A 83 -15.02 -6.41 -4.27
CA ARG A 83 -16.16 -6.01 -3.42
C ARG A 83 -15.75 -5.67 -1.99
N GLY A 84 -14.46 -5.65 -1.69
CA GLY A 84 -13.92 -5.34 -0.35
C GLY A 84 -13.95 -6.52 0.63
N SER A 85 -14.10 -7.76 0.14
CA SER A 85 -14.01 -8.94 1.00
C SER A 85 -12.55 -9.26 1.37
N ASN A 86 -12.36 -9.82 2.57
CA ASN A 86 -11.06 -10.33 2.99
C ASN A 86 -10.60 -11.52 2.12
N VAL A 87 -9.29 -11.67 1.97
CA VAL A 87 -8.69 -12.82 1.29
C VAL A 87 -8.57 -13.97 2.27
N MET A 88 -9.23 -15.10 1.97
CA MET A 88 -9.16 -16.31 2.78
C MET A 88 -7.97 -17.20 2.35
N CYS A 89 -7.41 -17.98 3.28
CA CYS A 89 -6.23 -18.82 3.02
C CYS A 89 -6.36 -19.71 1.78
N GLN A 90 -7.54 -20.30 1.56
CA GLN A 90 -7.81 -21.14 0.38
C GLN A 90 -7.61 -20.42 -0.96
N GLY A 91 -7.81 -19.10 -1.00
CA GLY A 91 -7.59 -18.29 -2.21
C GLY A 91 -6.12 -18.17 -2.57
N LEU A 92 -5.21 -18.28 -1.59
CA LEU A 92 -3.76 -18.15 -1.75
C LEU A 92 -3.05 -19.50 -1.91
N THR A 93 -3.61 -20.58 -1.33
CA THR A 93 -3.04 -21.94 -1.39
C THR A 93 -3.60 -22.81 -2.52
N SER A 94 -4.47 -22.25 -3.36
CA SER A 94 -5.00 -22.92 -4.55
C SER A 94 -3.92 -23.06 -5.64
N PRO A 95 -4.13 -23.89 -6.69
CA PRO A 95 -3.17 -24.03 -7.79
C PRO A 95 -2.84 -22.71 -8.52
N GLY A 96 -3.76 -21.74 -8.50
CA GLY A 96 -3.57 -20.40 -9.09
C GLY A 96 -3.05 -19.36 -8.10
N GLY A 97 -2.96 -19.70 -6.81
CA GLY A 97 -2.48 -18.82 -5.76
C GLY A 97 -0.96 -18.84 -5.64
N ARG A 98 -0.39 -17.69 -5.28
CA ARG A 98 1.03 -17.55 -4.94
C ARG A 98 1.17 -16.59 -3.76
N MET A 99 2.07 -16.91 -2.84
CA MET A 99 2.27 -16.15 -1.62
C MET A 99 3.77 -15.96 -1.41
N GLU A 100 4.20 -14.72 -1.20
CA GLU A 100 5.53 -14.45 -0.66
C GLU A 100 5.50 -14.62 0.86
N ASP A 101 6.58 -15.17 1.43
CA ASP A 101 6.68 -15.33 2.89
C ASP A 101 6.92 -13.98 3.56
N VAL A 102 6.01 -13.59 4.45
CA VAL A 102 6.02 -12.29 5.12
C VAL A 102 5.60 -12.45 6.59
N PRO A 103 6.18 -11.67 7.52
CA PRO A 103 5.72 -11.65 8.91
C PRO A 103 4.25 -11.21 9.03
N ALA A 104 3.59 -11.65 10.10
CA ALA A 104 2.26 -11.17 10.45
C ALA A 104 2.24 -9.64 10.62
N ASN A 105 1.12 -9.01 10.23
CA ASN A 105 0.90 -7.55 10.21
C ASN A 105 1.70 -6.77 9.15
N THR A 106 2.29 -7.45 8.16
CA THR A 106 2.89 -6.79 6.99
C THR A 106 1.81 -6.34 6.00
N VAL A 107 1.94 -5.13 5.44
CA VAL A 107 1.07 -4.68 4.33
C VAL A 107 1.55 -5.34 3.04
N VAL A 108 0.62 -5.96 2.30
CA VAL A 108 0.87 -6.70 1.06
C VAL A 108 -0.18 -6.42 0.00
#